data_AF-A0A0S9PSL2-F1
#
_entry.id   AF-A0A0S9PSL2-F1
#
_cell.length_a   1.000
_cell.length_b   1.000
_cell.length_c   1.000
_cell.angle_alpha   90.00
_cell.angle_beta   90.00
_cell.angle_gamma   90.00
#
_symmetry.space_group_name_H-M   'P 1'
#
loop_
_entity.id
_entity.type
_entity.pdbx_description
1 polymer ?
#
loop_
_entity_poly.entity_id
_entity_poly.type
_entity_poly.pdbx_seq_one_letter_code
_entity_poly.pdbx_strand_id
1 'polypeptide(L)'
;MNCIALQRVEAKFAGRPPLDLVACARLLSRAHAAHALDLGTRRVPPCVEAKHARRVVRVQGLDYFWAVVALQAAIADLIEEHPYTVRGALASDLRRFAGRQLRHVADPAGAVNTGFPIQALLPPRRYLPDTVPAALVEVFGEALDLMPCALAA
;
A
#
# COMPACT_ATOMS: atom_id res chain seq x y z
N MET A 1 -6.04 -13.72 10.18
CA MET A 1 -6.95 -12.75 9.55
C MET A 1 -6.24 -12.26 8.30
N ASN A 2 -6.75 -12.55 7.10
CA ASN A 2 -6.15 -12.07 5.85
C ASN A 2 -6.67 -10.65 5.58
N CYS A 3 -5.78 -9.75 5.21
CA CYS A 3 -6.14 -8.38 4.83
C CYS A 3 -6.93 -8.42 3.52
N ILE A 4 -8.19 -8.00 3.53
CA ILE A 4 -9.08 -8.02 2.35
C ILE A 4 -8.56 -7.03 1.32
N ALA A 5 -8.03 -5.89 1.76
CA ALA A 5 -7.40 -4.91 0.88
C ALA A 5 -6.21 -5.50 0.10
N LEU A 6 -5.37 -6.32 0.74
CA LEU A 6 -4.24 -6.97 0.07
C LEU A 6 -4.72 -7.90 -1.04
N GLN A 7 -5.67 -8.79 -0.74
CA GLN A 7 -6.22 -9.73 -1.72
C GLN A 7 -6.80 -9.01 -2.94
N ARG A 8 -7.43 -7.86 -2.73
CA ARG A 8 -7.99 -7.04 -3.83
C ARG A 8 -6.92 -6.34 -4.65
N VAL A 9 -5.83 -5.90 -4.03
CA VAL A 9 -4.66 -5.38 -4.74
C VAL A 9 -4.04 -6.48 -5.58
N GLU A 10 -3.76 -7.65 -5.00
CA GLU A 10 -3.22 -8.81 -5.73
C GLU A 10 -4.11 -9.20 -6.91
N ALA A 11 -5.43 -9.28 -6.70
CA ALA A 11 -6.38 -9.59 -7.78
C ALA A 11 -6.39 -8.55 -8.91
N LYS A 12 -6.18 -7.27 -8.59
CA LYS A 12 -6.11 -6.19 -9.60
C LYS A 12 -4.82 -6.19 -10.40
N PHE A 13 -3.74 -6.66 -9.81
CA PHE A 13 -2.45 -6.84 -10.47
C PHE A 13 -2.27 -8.26 -11.02
N ALA A 14 -3.27 -9.14 -10.90
CA ALA A 14 -3.22 -10.49 -11.43
C ALA A 14 -3.00 -10.47 -12.96
N GLY A 15 -2.07 -11.29 -13.43
CA GLY A 15 -1.68 -11.33 -14.84
C GLY A 15 -0.66 -10.27 -15.26
N ARG A 16 -0.18 -9.42 -14.34
CA ARG A 16 0.93 -8.47 -14.58
C ARG A 16 2.26 -9.03 -14.07
N PRO A 17 3.40 -8.54 -14.59
CA PRO A 17 4.69 -8.80 -14.00
C PRO A 17 4.72 -8.41 -12.51
N PRO A 18 5.25 -9.24 -11.59
CA PRO A 18 5.31 -8.91 -10.17
C PRO A 18 6.07 -7.60 -9.89
N LEU A 19 7.10 -7.31 -10.69
CA LEU A 19 7.86 -6.06 -10.62
C LEU A 19 7.00 -4.81 -10.82
N ASP A 20 5.91 -4.87 -11.58
CA ASP A 20 4.97 -3.75 -11.73
C ASP A 20 4.29 -3.43 -10.39
N LEU A 21 3.83 -4.46 -9.67
CA LEU A 21 3.23 -4.29 -8.36
C LEU A 21 4.26 -3.75 -7.36
N VAL A 22 5.51 -4.22 -7.40
CA VAL A 22 6.60 -3.69 -6.57
C VAL A 22 6.84 -2.21 -6.85
N ALA A 23 6.95 -1.82 -8.11
CA ALA A 23 7.20 -0.44 -8.51
C ALA A 23 6.04 0.49 -8.09
N CYS A 24 4.80 0.06 -8.34
CA CYS A 24 3.60 0.80 -7.94
C CYS A 24 3.51 0.95 -6.43
N ALA A 25 3.66 -0.14 -5.68
CA ALA A 25 3.53 -0.15 -4.23
C ALA A 25 4.62 0.70 -3.55
N ARG A 26 5.86 0.68 -4.05
CA ARG A 26 6.93 1.58 -3.55
C ARG A 26 6.62 3.05 -3.77
N LEU A 27 6.09 3.40 -4.94
CA LEU A 27 5.71 4.77 -5.26
C LEU A 27 4.57 5.25 -4.36
N LEU A 28 3.54 4.43 -4.16
CA LEU A 28 2.40 4.74 -3.31
C LEU A 28 2.80 4.86 -1.83
N SER A 29 3.66 3.97 -1.32
CA SER A 29 4.22 4.05 0.03
C SER A 29 4.95 5.38 0.25
N ARG A 30 5.87 5.75 -0.64
CA ARG A 30 6.59 7.04 -0.55
C ARG A 30 5.65 8.25 -0.57
N ALA A 31 4.63 8.23 -1.42
CA ALA A 31 3.65 9.30 -1.50
C ALA A 31 2.79 9.42 -0.22
N HIS A 32 2.41 8.29 0.40
CA HIS A 32 1.76 8.30 1.71
C HIS A 32 2.69 8.78 2.83
N ALA A 33 3.97 8.39 2.81
CA ALA A 33 4.95 8.89 3.77
C ALA A 33 5.11 10.42 3.67
N ALA A 34 5.19 10.96 2.45
CA ALA A 34 5.25 12.40 2.22
C ALA A 34 3.96 13.12 2.70
N HIS A 35 2.79 12.53 2.44
CA HIS A 35 1.52 13.04 2.91
C HIS A 35 1.41 13.02 4.45
N ALA A 36 1.84 11.94 5.10
CA ALA A 36 1.86 11.82 6.55
C ALA A 36 2.80 12.86 7.18
N LEU A 37 3.97 13.09 6.58
CA LEU A 37 4.91 14.11 7.02
C LEU A 37 4.29 15.51 6.96
N ASP A 38 3.70 15.88 5.82
CA ASP A 38 3.00 17.18 5.68
C ASP A 38 1.90 17.31 6.73
N LEU A 39 1.05 16.29 6.90
CA LEU A 39 0.01 16.31 7.94
C LEU A 39 0.60 16.49 9.34
N GLY A 40 1.72 15.83 9.66
CA GLY A 40 2.39 15.95 10.96
C GLY A 40 2.94 17.34 11.26
N THR A 41 3.27 18.13 10.23
CA THR A 41 3.80 19.50 10.41
C THR A 41 2.72 20.57 10.57
N ARG A 42 1.46 20.26 10.26
CA ARG A 42 0.35 21.22 10.29
C ARG A 42 -0.11 21.49 11.71
N ARG A 43 -0.17 22.77 12.08
CA ARG A 43 -0.85 23.21 13.31
C ARG A 43 -2.37 23.17 13.10
N VAL A 44 -3.08 22.53 14.02
CA VAL A 44 -4.54 22.41 13.99
C VAL A 44 -5.15 22.92 15.28
N PRO A 45 -6.39 23.45 15.26
CA PRO A 45 -7.08 23.86 16.47
C PRO A 45 -7.27 22.69 17.47
N PRO A 46 -7.28 22.95 18.79
CA PRO A 46 -7.47 21.91 19.80
C PRO A 46 -8.75 21.07 19.61
N CYS A 47 -9.82 21.68 19.10
CA CYS A 47 -11.11 21.01 18.87
C CYS A 47 -11.06 19.89 17.82
N VAL A 48 -10.02 19.83 16.97
CA VAL A 48 -9.87 18.81 15.93
C VAL A 48 -8.58 17.99 16.06
N GLU A 49 -7.76 18.22 17.10
CA GLU A 49 -6.46 17.60 17.28
C GLU A 49 -6.53 16.06 17.31
N ALA A 50 -7.49 15.49 18.05
CA ALA A 50 -7.69 14.05 18.10
C ALA A 50 -8.10 13.45 16.74
N LYS A 51 -8.90 14.18 15.94
CA LYS A 51 -9.28 13.75 14.58
C LYS A 51 -8.07 13.80 13.65
N HIS A 52 -7.27 14.85 13.75
CA HIS A 52 -6.04 15.03 12.98
C HIS A 52 -4.99 13.97 13.30
N ALA A 53 -4.75 13.67 14.58
CA ALA A 53 -3.84 12.62 15.01
C ALA A 53 -4.26 11.24 14.44
N ARG A 54 -5.54 10.89 14.51
CA ARG A 54 -6.07 9.66 13.89
C ARG A 54 -5.83 9.63 12.38
N ARG A 55 -5.98 10.78 11.70
CA ARG A 55 -5.70 10.89 10.27
C ARG A 55 -4.22 10.66 9.95
N VAL A 56 -3.30 11.22 10.73
CA VAL A 56 -1.85 10.99 10.57
C VAL A 56 -1.53 9.50 10.71
N VAL A 57 -2.00 8.86 11.79
CA VAL A 57 -1.82 7.42 12.03
C VAL A 57 -2.39 6.58 10.88
N ARG A 58 -3.54 6.98 10.34
CA ARG A 58 -4.17 6.28 9.21
C ARG A 58 -3.32 6.36 7.94
N VAL A 59 -2.78 7.53 7.60
CA VAL A 59 -1.92 7.71 6.42
C VAL A 59 -0.60 6.95 6.59
N GLN A 60 -0.02 6.95 7.80
CA GLN A 60 1.14 6.10 8.12
C GLN A 60 0.83 4.61 7.97
N GLY A 61 -0.39 4.20 8.36
CA GLY A 61 -0.87 2.83 8.13
C GLY A 61 -0.94 2.46 6.64
N LEU A 62 -1.34 3.40 5.77
CA LEU A 62 -1.35 3.19 4.32
C LEU A 62 0.06 3.10 3.73
N ASP A 63 1.00 3.91 4.20
CA ASP A 63 2.42 3.78 3.86
C ASP A 63 2.93 2.37 4.20
N TYR A 64 2.74 1.94 5.45
CA TYR A 64 3.15 0.61 5.90
C TYR A 64 2.47 -0.52 5.10
N PHE A 65 1.17 -0.40 4.83
CA PHE A 65 0.43 -1.35 3.99
C PHE A 65 1.10 -1.51 2.62
N TRP A 66 1.36 -0.41 1.90
CA TRP A 66 1.97 -0.45 0.57
C TRP A 66 3.42 -0.94 0.61
N ALA A 67 4.18 -0.61 1.66
CA ALA A 67 5.53 -1.14 1.85
C ALA A 67 5.52 -2.67 2.00
N VAL A 68 4.56 -3.21 2.74
CA VAL A 68 4.43 -4.66 2.91
C VAL A 68 3.96 -5.33 1.61
N VAL A 69 3.05 -4.72 0.85
CA VAL A 69 2.66 -5.20 -0.49
C VAL A 69 3.88 -5.33 -1.40
N ALA A 70 4.73 -4.30 -1.47
CA ALA A 70 5.96 -4.32 -2.25
C ALA A 70 6.91 -5.44 -1.80
N LEU A 71 7.04 -5.65 -0.49
CA LEU A 71 7.87 -6.71 0.08
C LEU A 71 7.35 -8.11 -0.28
N GLN A 72 6.04 -8.36 -0.19
CA GLN A 72 5.45 -9.64 -0.57
C GLN A 72 5.71 -9.94 -2.04
N ALA A 73 5.37 -8.99 -2.92
CA ALA A 73 5.51 -9.15 -4.36
C ALA A 73 6.98 -9.41 -4.74
N ALA A 74 7.92 -8.66 -4.16
CA ALA A 74 9.35 -8.84 -4.44
C ALA A 74 9.89 -10.19 -3.92
N ILE A 75 9.44 -10.67 -2.76
CA ILE A 75 9.86 -11.98 -2.24
C ILE A 75 9.28 -13.12 -3.08
N ALA A 76 8.01 -13.00 -3.50
CA ALA A 76 7.39 -14.00 -4.38
C ALA A 76 8.14 -14.11 -5.70
N ASP A 77 8.37 -12.96 -6.34
CA ASP A 77 9.14 -12.81 -7.58
C ASP A 77 10.55 -13.42 -7.47
N LEU A 78 11.31 -13.04 -6.43
CA LEU A 78 12.66 -13.56 -6.19
C LEU A 78 12.70 -15.09 -6.05
N ILE A 79 11.71 -15.68 -5.37
CA ILE A 79 11.67 -17.13 -5.16
C ILE A 79 11.26 -17.86 -6.46
N GLU A 80 10.36 -17.28 -7.24
CA GLU A 80 9.90 -17.84 -8.51
C GLU A 80 10.98 -17.77 -9.60
N GLU A 81 11.69 -16.64 -9.73
CA GLU A 81 12.73 -16.45 -10.74
C GLU A 81 14.05 -17.17 -10.41
N HIS A 82 14.35 -17.39 -9.12
CA HIS A 82 15.62 -17.95 -8.69
C HIS A 82 15.51 -19.18 -7.77
N PRO A 83 14.84 -20.27 -8.22
CA PRO A 83 14.55 -21.44 -7.38
C PRO A 83 15.80 -22.18 -6.89
N TYR A 84 16.93 -22.06 -7.59
CA TYR A 84 18.20 -22.69 -7.24
C TYR A 84 19.14 -21.79 -6.42
N THR A 85 18.92 -20.48 -6.47
CA THR A 85 19.71 -19.49 -5.71
C THR A 85 19.15 -19.33 -4.30
N VAL A 86 17.83 -19.32 -4.17
CA VAL A 86 17.15 -19.27 -2.86
C VAL A 86 16.89 -20.70 -2.39
N ARG A 87 17.84 -21.26 -1.62
CA ARG A 87 17.70 -22.61 -1.04
C ARG A 87 16.38 -22.76 -0.28
N GLY A 88 15.79 -23.96 -0.28
CA GLY A 88 14.45 -24.22 0.27
C GLY A 88 14.22 -23.74 1.72
N ALA A 89 15.24 -23.82 2.58
CA ALA A 89 15.16 -23.28 3.95
C ALA A 89 15.03 -21.74 3.96
N LEU A 90 15.86 -21.04 3.17
CA LEU A 90 15.81 -19.58 3.05
C LEU A 90 14.50 -19.11 2.39
N ALA A 91 14.02 -19.81 1.35
CA ALA A 91 12.73 -19.50 0.73
C ALA A 91 11.57 -19.64 1.73
N SER A 92 11.59 -20.69 2.56
CA SER A 92 10.61 -20.90 3.63
C SER A 92 10.68 -19.78 4.68
N ASP A 93 11.87 -19.38 5.10
CA ASP A 93 12.07 -18.31 6.08
C ASP A 93 11.65 -16.94 5.54
N LEU A 94 11.92 -16.65 4.27
CA LEU A 94 11.47 -15.43 3.60
C LEU A 94 9.96 -15.38 3.51
N ARG A 95 9.30 -16.48 3.08
CA ARG A 95 7.82 -16.57 3.07
C ARG A 95 7.24 -16.41 4.48
N ARG A 96 7.86 -17.01 5.49
CA ARG A 96 7.45 -16.86 6.89
C ARG A 96 7.63 -15.42 7.39
N PHE A 97 8.74 -14.78 7.05
CA PHE A 97 8.99 -13.38 7.40
C PHE A 97 7.95 -12.46 6.75
N ALA A 98 7.72 -12.63 5.45
CA ALA A 98 6.72 -11.92 4.69
C ALA A 98 5.32 -12.13 5.33
N GLY A 99 4.95 -13.37 5.64
CA GLY A 99 3.70 -13.70 6.32
C GLY A 99 3.58 -13.14 7.74
N ARG A 100 4.69 -12.95 8.47
CA ARG A 100 4.68 -12.27 9.78
C ARG A 100 4.37 -10.78 9.63
N GLN A 101 4.98 -10.10 8.66
CA GLN A 101 4.70 -8.68 8.41
C GLN A 101 3.21 -8.46 8.14
N LEU A 102 2.59 -9.35 7.34
CA LEU A 102 1.15 -9.31 7.06
C LEU A 102 0.25 -9.42 8.28
N ARG A 103 0.68 -10.09 9.37
CA ARG A 103 -0.11 -10.16 10.60
C ARG A 103 -0.20 -8.82 11.34
N HIS A 104 0.77 -7.95 11.11
CA HIS A 104 0.85 -6.64 11.74
C HIS A 104 0.30 -5.52 10.84
N VAL A 105 0.06 -5.81 9.56
CA VAL A 105 -0.63 -4.89 8.66
C VAL A 105 -2.11 -4.84 9.03
N ALA A 106 -2.53 -3.72 9.59
CA ALA A 106 -3.95 -3.43 9.77
C ALA A 106 -4.62 -3.29 8.40
N ASP A 107 -5.84 -3.83 8.25
CA ASP A 107 -6.62 -3.59 7.04
C ASP A 107 -7.02 -2.11 6.98
N PRO A 108 -6.56 -1.33 5.98
CA PRO A 108 -6.89 0.09 5.87
C PRO A 108 -8.39 0.35 5.64
N ALA A 109 -9.13 -0.65 5.15
CA ALA A 109 -10.58 -0.63 5.00
C ALA A 109 -11.33 -0.97 6.31
N GLY A 110 -10.64 -1.57 7.29
CA GLY A 110 -11.22 -2.14 8.49
C GLY A 110 -11.73 -3.59 8.31
N ALA A 111 -11.81 -4.33 9.41
CA ALA A 111 -12.02 -5.78 9.44
C ALA A 111 -13.33 -6.31 8.78
N VAL A 112 -14.29 -5.43 8.44
CA VAL A 112 -15.64 -5.82 8.00
C VAL A 112 -16.04 -5.16 6.67
N ASN A 113 -15.23 -4.25 6.12
CA ASN A 113 -15.69 -3.39 5.03
C ASN A 113 -15.30 -3.92 3.63
N THR A 114 -16.03 -4.91 3.14
CA THR A 114 -15.87 -5.47 1.79
C THR A 114 -16.22 -4.47 0.67
N GLY A 115 -17.00 -3.42 0.97
CA GLY A 115 -17.42 -2.39 0.01
C GLY A 115 -16.43 -1.25 -0.20
N PHE A 116 -15.28 -1.28 0.48
CA PHE A 116 -14.32 -0.19 0.43
C PHE A 116 -13.72 0.02 -0.98
N PRO A 117 -13.76 1.22 -1.59
CA PRO A 117 -13.18 1.45 -2.92
C PRO A 117 -11.65 1.32 -2.87
N ILE A 118 -11.04 0.54 -3.77
CA ILE A 118 -9.56 0.36 -3.82
C ILE A 118 -8.85 1.68 -4.08
N GLN A 119 -9.53 2.63 -4.74
CA GLN A 119 -9.10 4.00 -4.98
C GLN A 119 -8.75 4.74 -3.69
N ALA A 120 -9.39 4.38 -2.58
CA ALA A 120 -9.17 5.05 -1.31
C ALA A 120 -7.89 4.55 -0.61
N LEU A 121 -7.18 3.57 -1.18
CA LEU A 121 -5.79 3.24 -0.86
C LEU A 121 -4.78 4.20 -1.52
N LEU A 122 -5.21 5.04 -2.47
CA LEU A 122 -4.34 5.99 -3.15
C LEU A 122 -4.06 7.22 -2.28
N PRO A 123 -2.84 7.77 -2.33
CA PRO A 123 -2.54 9.07 -1.74
C PRO A 123 -3.15 10.19 -2.59
N PRO A 124 -3.24 11.43 -2.07
CA PRO A 124 -3.66 12.57 -2.89
C PRO A 124 -2.71 12.79 -4.07
N ARG A 125 -3.25 13.12 -5.25
CA ARG A 125 -2.49 13.27 -6.51
C ARG A 125 -1.25 14.17 -6.42
N ARG A 126 -1.30 15.23 -5.60
CA ARG A 126 -0.18 16.17 -5.38
C ARG A 126 1.08 15.55 -4.78
N TYR A 127 0.99 14.36 -4.17
CA TYR A 127 2.15 13.63 -3.64
C TYR A 127 2.64 12.54 -4.58
N LEU A 128 2.00 12.36 -5.73
CA LEU A 128 2.44 11.46 -6.80
C LEU A 128 3.28 12.26 -7.81
N PRO A 129 4.33 11.64 -8.40
CA PRO A 129 5.08 12.27 -9.48
C PRO A 129 4.20 12.49 -10.73
N ASP A 130 4.67 13.34 -11.64
CA ASP A 130 3.96 13.60 -12.91
C ASP A 130 3.91 12.35 -13.78
N THR A 131 4.98 11.56 -13.78
CA THR A 131 5.06 10.27 -14.46
C THR A 131 4.86 9.13 -13.46
N VAL A 132 3.76 8.40 -13.62
CA VAL A 132 3.45 7.18 -12.85
C VAL A 132 3.65 5.92 -13.70
N PRO A 133 3.95 4.75 -13.10
CA PRO A 133 4.02 3.48 -13.82
C PRO A 133 2.74 3.20 -14.60
N ALA A 134 2.86 2.69 -15.83
CA ALA A 134 1.72 2.36 -16.68
C ALA A 134 0.74 1.39 -15.98
N ALA A 135 1.27 0.40 -15.27
CA ALA A 135 0.47 -0.54 -14.48
C ALA A 135 -0.40 0.15 -13.42
N LEU A 136 0.07 1.26 -12.83
CA LEU A 136 -0.73 2.03 -11.87
C LEU A 136 -1.91 2.70 -12.57
N VAL A 137 -1.67 3.28 -13.76
CA VAL A 137 -2.70 3.92 -14.59
C VAL A 137 -3.73 2.91 -15.04
N GLU A 138 -3.32 1.73 -15.48
CA GLU A 138 -4.25 0.72 -15.96
C GLU A 138 -5.09 0.10 -14.82
N VAL A 139 -4.54 -0.01 -13.60
CA VAL A 139 -5.27 -0.56 -12.45
C VAL A 139 -6.23 0.44 -11.82
N PHE A 140 -5.82 1.71 -11.71
CA PHE A 140 -6.58 2.74 -11.00
C PHE A 140 -7.29 3.73 -11.92
N GLY A 141 -6.90 3.83 -13.19
CA GLY A 141 -7.52 4.66 -14.22
C GLY A 141 -7.65 6.13 -13.80
N GLU A 142 -8.78 6.72 -14.13
CA GLU A 142 -9.14 8.11 -13.79
C GLU A 142 -9.14 8.38 -12.27
N ALA A 143 -9.15 7.36 -11.41
CA ALA A 143 -9.08 7.56 -9.97
C ALA A 143 -7.75 8.18 -9.51
N LEU A 144 -6.68 8.06 -10.30
CA LEU A 144 -5.42 8.76 -10.03
C LEU A 144 -5.58 10.28 -10.11
N ASP A 145 -6.44 10.76 -11.01
CA ASP A 145 -6.65 12.19 -11.26
C ASP A 145 -7.80 12.77 -10.42
N LEU A 146 -8.77 11.94 -10.04
CA LEU A 146 -10.01 12.38 -9.39
C LEU A 146 -9.99 12.41 -7.85
N MET A 147 -8.97 11.88 -7.17
CA MET A 147 -9.04 11.66 -5.71
C MET A 147 -8.25 12.68 -4.86
N PRO A 148 -8.94 13.51 -4.05
CA PRO A 148 -8.53 13.70 -2.67
C PRO A 148 -8.83 12.40 -1.90
N CYS A 149 -7.86 11.85 -1.15
CA CYS A 149 -8.03 10.62 -0.34
C CYS A 149 -9.44 10.52 0.29
N ALA A 150 -10.28 9.57 -0.14
CA ALA A 150 -11.58 9.34 0.51
C ALA A 150 -11.41 8.87 1.97
N LEU A 151 -10.21 8.39 2.35
CA LEU A 151 -9.84 8.07 3.72
C LEU A 151 -9.35 9.26 4.57
N ALA A 152 -9.23 10.45 3.97
CA ALA A 152 -8.68 11.64 4.62
C ALA A 152 -9.75 12.57 5.23
N ALA A 153 -11.03 12.23 5.10
CA ALA A 153 -12.16 12.97 5.69
C ALA A 153 -12.52 12.46 7.10
#